data_AF-A0A5B6VIM4-F1
#
_entry.id   AF-A0A5B6VIM4-F1
#
_cell.length_a   1.000
_cell.length_b   1.000
_cell.length_c   1.000
_cell.angle_alpha   90.00
_cell.angle_beta   90.00
_cell.angle_gamma   90.00
#
_symmetry.space_group_name_H-M   'P 1'
#
loop_
_entity.id
_entity.type
_entity.pdbx_description
1 polymer ?
#
loop_
_entity_poly.entity_id
_entity_poly.type
_entity_poly.pdbx_seq_one_letter_code
_entity_poly.pdbx_strand_id
1 'polypeptide(L)' 'METKLSAKRMEVVRLKCGFENGIDVGTIGSSGGLSLGWKGNSLVNLKSFSAFHIDAEIQDNEYGTV' A
#
# COMPACT_ATOMS: atom_id res chain seq x y z
N MET A 1 -4.29 5.72 -0.82
CA MET A 1 -5.32 6.39 0.03
C MET A 1 -4.60 7.22 1.08
N GLU A 2 -5.04 8.46 1.34
CA GLU A 2 -4.56 9.24 2.49
C GLU A 2 -5.20 8.75 3.78
N THR A 3 -4.43 8.73 4.86
CA THR A 3 -4.84 8.17 6.16
C THR A 3 -4.50 9.15 7.28
N LYS A 4 -5.17 9.01 8.43
CA LYS A 4 -4.85 9.78 9.64
C LYS A 4 -4.45 8.86 10.79
N LEU A 5 -3.87 7.72 10.44
CA LEU A 5 -3.50 6.65 11.34
C LEU A 5 -1.99 6.41 11.27
N SER A 6 -1.41 5.97 12.39
CA SER A 6 -0.07 5.39 12.39
C SER A 6 -0.03 4.17 11.47
N ALA A 7 1.11 3.92 10.82
CA ALA A 7 1.31 2.78 9.92
C ALA A 7 0.79 1.46 10.52
N LYS A 8 1.15 1.17 11.78
CA LYS A 8 0.72 -0.04 12.50
C LYS A 8 -0.81 -0.19 12.64
N ARG A 9 -1.53 0.92 12.85
CA ARG A 9 -3.01 0.88 12.93
C ARG A 9 -3.61 0.72 11.54
N MET A 10 -3.00 1.34 10.54
CA MET A 10 -3.46 1.24 9.17
C MET A 10 -3.26 -0.18 8.60
N GLU A 11 -2.18 -0.87 8.96
CA GLU A 11 -1.95 -2.27 8.61
C GLU A 11 -3.12 -3.15 9.04
N VAL A 12 -3.59 -3.00 10.29
CA VAL A 12 -4.74 -3.75 10.81
C VAL A 12 -6.01 -3.43 10.03
N VAL A 13 -6.24 -2.17 9.67
CA VAL A 13 -7.40 -1.76 8.87
C VAL A 13 -7.32 -2.35 7.47
N ARG A 14 -6.14 -2.28 6.83
CA ARG A 14 -5.89 -2.83 5.51
C ARG A 14 -6.22 -4.33 5.47
N LEU A 15 -5.71 -5.09 6.44
CA LEU A 15 -5.97 -6.52 6.57
C LEU A 15 -7.47 -6.82 6.78
N LYS A 16 -8.15 -6.02 7.61
CA LYS A 16 -9.62 -6.15 7.81
C LYS A 16 -10.45 -5.84 6.56
N CYS A 17 -9.95 -4.98 5.69
CA CYS A 17 -10.54 -4.73 4.38
C CYS A 17 -10.20 -5.82 3.34
N GLY A 18 -9.40 -6.82 3.72
CA GLY A 18 -9.02 -7.96 2.88
C GLY A 18 -7.86 -7.67 1.94
N PHE A 19 -7.14 -6.57 2.11
CA PHE A 19 -5.92 -6.32 1.35
C PHE A 19 -4.74 -6.95 2.11
N GLU A 20 -4.31 -8.11 1.64
CA GLU A 20 -3.29 -8.93 2.31
C GLU A 20 -1.89 -8.33 2.16
N ASN A 21 -1.64 -7.67 1.03
CA ASN A 21 -0.39 -7.01 0.71
C ASN A 21 -0.55 -5.50 0.75
N GLY A 22 0.50 -4.79 1.13
CA GLY A 22 0.47 -3.34 1.16
C GLY A 22 1.64 -2.68 1.86
N ILE A 23 1.68 -1.36 1.74
CA ILE A 23 2.65 -0.46 2.36
C ILE A 23 1.86 0.65 3.07
N ASP A 24 2.16 0.86 4.35
CA ASP A 24 1.64 1.99 5.12
C ASP A 24 2.76 2.95 5.48
N VAL A 25 2.59 4.20 5.08
CA VAL A 25 3.39 5.32 5.52
C VAL A 25 2.64 6.01 6.65
N GLY A 26 3.22 5.98 7.85
CA GLY A 26 2.62 6.62 9.02
C GLY A 26 2.57 8.14 8.91
N THR A 27 1.68 8.76 9.68
CA THR A 27 1.62 10.22 9.83
C THR A 27 2.93 10.78 10.39
N ILE A 28 3.44 11.86 9.79
CA ILE A 28 4.53 12.66 10.37
C ILE A 28 3.94 13.95 10.92
N GLY A 29 3.88 14.06 12.26
CA GLY A 29 3.25 15.21 12.93
C GLY A 29 1.76 15.31 12.61
N SER A 30 1.33 16.49 12.14
CA SER A 30 -0.07 16.79 11.79
C SER A 30 -0.47 16.34 10.39
N SER A 31 0.52 16.00 9.55
CA SER A 31 0.31 15.55 8.17
C SER A 31 -0.35 14.17 8.15
N GLY A 32 -1.21 13.93 7.16
CA GLY A 32 -1.75 12.59 6.90
C GLY A 32 -0.64 11.57 6.63
N GLY A 33 -0.96 10.30 6.81
CA GLY A 33 -0.18 9.17 6.31
C GLY A 33 -0.70 8.72 4.95
N LEU A 34 -0.02 7.75 4.34
CA LEU A 34 -0.42 7.14 3.08
C LEU A 34 -0.55 5.63 3.26
N SER A 35 -1.49 5.02 2.56
CA SER A 35 -1.60 3.56 2.49
C SER A 35 -1.87 3.12 1.06
N LEU A 36 -1.10 2.12 0.64
CA LEU A 36 -1.30 1.36 -0.59
C LEU A 36 -1.54 -0.09 -0.20
N GLY A 37 -2.66 -0.68 -0.62
CA GLY A 37 -3.00 -2.07 -0.34
C GLY A 37 -3.53 -2.74 -1.60
N TRP A 38 -3.17 -3.99 -1.81
CA TRP A 38 -3.61 -4.80 -2.94
C TRP A 38 -3.90 -6.23 -2.52
N LYS A 39 -4.65 -6.94 -3.38
CA LYS A 39 -5.03 -8.34 -3.19
C LYS A 39 -4.26 -9.23 -4.16
N GLY A 40 -4.08 -10.50 -3.77
CA GLY A 40 -3.45 -11.49 -4.64
C GLY A 40 -1.95 -11.28 -4.83
N ASN A 41 -1.40 -12.02 -5.79
CA ASN A 41 0.04 -12.16 -6.01
C ASN A 41 0.59 -11.21 -7.08
N SER A 42 -0.11 -10.11 -7.37
CA SER A 42 0.39 -9.10 -8.31
C SER A 42 1.78 -8.64 -7.89
N LEU A 43 2.72 -8.65 -8.83
CA LEU A 43 4.09 -8.22 -8.58
C LEU A 43 4.12 -6.69 -8.54
N VAL A 44 3.97 -6.14 -7.34
CA VAL A 44 4.08 -4.70 -7.11
C VAL A 44 5.53 -4.35 -6.82
N ASN A 45 6.14 -3.58 -7.73
CA ASN A 45 7.48 -3.03 -7.59
C ASN A 45 7.40 -1.60 -7.05
N LEU A 46 7.70 -1.44 -5.77
CA LEU A 46 7.80 -0.12 -5.13
C LEU A 46 9.07 0.59 -5.60
N LYS A 47 8.94 1.70 -6.34
CA LYS A 47 10.09 2.47 -6.82
C LYS A 47 10.57 3.49 -5.78
N SER A 48 9.64 4.22 -5.18
CA SER A 48 9.93 5.24 -4.16
C SER A 48 8.72 5.49 -3.27
N PHE A 49 8.96 5.85 -2.02
CA PHE A 49 7.90 6.36 -1.15
C PHE A 49 8.44 7.43 -0.20
N SER A 50 7.56 8.31 0.23
CA SER A 50 7.80 9.33 1.24
C SER A 50 6.54 9.57 2.05
N ALA A 51 6.60 10.49 3.01
CA ALA A 51 5.42 10.95 3.74
C ALA A 51 4.31 11.53 2.83
N PHE A 52 4.65 11.92 1.59
CA PHE A 52 3.74 12.64 0.68
C PHE A 52 3.45 11.90 -0.63
N HIS A 53 4.20 10.86 -0.97
CA HIS A 53 3.92 10.06 -2.17
C HIS A 53 4.27 8.58 -1.99
N ILE A 54 3.60 7.73 -2.76
CA ILE A 54 3.98 6.33 -3.00
C ILE A 54 4.01 6.15 -4.52
N ASP A 55 5.16 5.75 -5.05
CA ASP A 55 5.39 5.44 -6.45
C ASP A 55 5.65 3.93 -6.59
N ALA A 56 4.75 3.25 -7.30
CA ALA A 56 4.80 1.81 -7.48
C ALA A 56 4.37 1.43 -8.90
N GLU A 57 5.02 0.41 -9.44
CA GLU A 57 4.73 -0.20 -10.72
C GLU A 57 4.07 -1.56 -10.49
N ILE A 58 2.96 -1.81 -11.17
CA ILE A 58 2.28 -3.09 -11.11
C ILE A 58 2.75 -3.90 -12.32
N GLN A 59 3.47 -4.98 -12.05
CA GLN A 59 3.75 -6.00 -13.05
C GLN A 59 2.66 -7.05 -12.89
N ASP A 60 1.64 -6.96 -13.72
CA ASP A 60 0.77 -8.11 -13.89
C ASP A 60 1.54 -9.12 -14.73
N ASN A 61 1.94 -10.21 -14.08
CA ASN A 61 2.45 -11.34 -14.82
C ASN A 61 1.22 -12.06 -15.37
N GLU A 62 0.67 -11.52 -16.46
CA GLU A 62 -0.31 -12.20 -17.29
C GLU A 62 0.38 -13.44 -17.88
N TYR A 63 0.55 -14.48 -17.07
CA TYR A 63 0.46 -15.83 -17.60
C TYR A 63 -1.01 -16.08 -17.87
N GLY A 64 -1.51 -15.46 -18.93
CA GLY A 64 -2.60 -16.03 -19.70
C GLY A 64 -2.12 -17.40 -20.19
N THR A 65 -2.32 -18.43 -19.37
CA THR A 65 -2.44 -19.79 -19.86
C THR A 65 -3.52 -19.77 -20.94
N VAL A 66 -3.06 -20.10 -22.16
CA VAL A 66 -3.74 -20.60 -23.36
C VAL A 66 -5.26 -20.77 -23.34
#